data_AF-A0A8S3G363-F1
#
_entry.id   AF-A0A8S3G363-F1
#
_cell.length_a   1.000
_cell.length_b   1.000
_cell.length_c   1.000
_cell.angle_alpha   90.00
_cell.angle_beta   90.00
_cell.angle_gamma   90.00
#
_symmetry.space_group_name_H-M   'P 1'
#
loop_
_entity.id
_entity.type
_entity.pdbx_description
1 polymer ?
#
loop_
_entity_poly.entity_id
_entity_poly.type
_entity_poly.pdbx_seq_one_letter_code
_entity_poly.pdbx_strand_id
1 'polypeptide(L)' 'KFQCNLCPYNCKSFSKLKRHMLYHQGQRNYECPKCNNKFYQMEHLKRHLTSIHKLNIPQIGRGNRLFSSDILKRISLGA' A
#
# COMPACT_ATOMS: atom_id res chain seq x y z
N LYS A 1 -16.03 -7.82 17.24
CA LYS A 1 -14.56 -7.65 17.31
C LYS A 1 -13.94 -8.68 16.38
N PHE A 2 -12.91 -8.34 15.62
CA PHE A 2 -12.27 -9.24 14.66
C PHE A 2 -10.84 -9.53 15.13
N GLN A 3 -10.54 -10.80 15.38
CA GLN A 3 -9.28 -11.25 15.96
C GLN A 3 -8.44 -11.99 14.89
N CYS A 4 -7.13 -11.79 14.93
CA CYS A 4 -6.20 -12.58 14.13
C CYS A 4 -6.06 -13.98 14.74
N ASN A 5 -6.01 -14.99 13.87
CA ASN A 5 -5.77 -16.38 14.28
C ASN A 5 -4.27 -16.74 14.38
N LEU A 6 -3.37 -15.85 13.94
CA LEU A 6 -1.92 -16.06 13.94
C LEU A 6 -1.18 -15.24 15.00
N CYS A 7 -1.83 -14.24 15.61
CA CYS A 7 -1.25 -13.41 16.65
C CYS A 7 -2.31 -12.78 17.57
N PRO A 8 -1.94 -12.14 18.70
CA PRO A 8 -2.88 -11.50 19.63
C PRO A 8 -3.60 -10.25 19.08
N TYR A 9 -3.38 -9.88 17.81
CA TYR A 9 -3.97 -8.69 17.22
C TYR A 9 -5.49 -8.79 17.12
N ASN A 10 -6.17 -7.73 17.51
CA ASN A 10 -7.61 -7.59 17.35
C ASN A 10 -7.98 -6.18 16.88
N CYS A 11 -9.11 -6.08 16.18
CA CYS A 11 -9.59 -4.81 15.64
C CYS A 11 -11.12 -4.75 15.60
N LYS A 12 -11.64 -3.54 15.35
CA LYS A 12 -13.09 -3.27 15.35
C LYS A 12 -13.78 -3.54 14.01
N SER A 13 -13.04 -3.76 12.91
CA SER A 13 -13.62 -3.97 11.58
C SER A 13 -12.93 -5.07 10.79
N PHE A 14 -13.71 -5.81 9.99
CA PHE A 14 -13.21 -6.90 9.17
C PHE A 14 -12.18 -6.43 8.13
N SER A 15 -12.39 -5.27 7.51
CA SER A 15 -11.44 -4.70 6.54
C SER A 15 -10.07 -4.42 7.15
N LYS A 16 -10.01 -4.05 8.44
CA LYS A 16 -8.74 -3.87 9.16
C LYS A 16 -8.07 -5.23 9.41
N LEU A 17 -8.84 -6.25 9.78
CA LEU A 17 -8.31 -7.61 9.94
C LEU A 17 -7.76 -8.16 8.62
N LYS A 18 -8.52 -8.05 7.52
CA LYS A 18 -8.08 -8.49 6.19
C LYS A 18 -6.77 -7.83 5.76
N ARG A 19 -6.64 -6.51 5.98
CA ARG A 19 -5.39 -5.78 5.71
C ARG A 19 -4.25 -6.23 6.64
N HIS A 20 -4.55 -6.51 7.91
CA HIS A 20 -3.57 -7.04 8.85
C HIS A 20 -3.03 -8.41 8.39
N MET A 21 -3.87 -9.29 7.82
CA MET A 21 -3.41 -10.58 7.31
C MET A 21 -2.33 -10.47 6.21
N LEU A 22 -2.26 -9.36 5.47
CA LEU A 22 -1.18 -9.12 4.49
C LEU A 22 0.21 -9.11 5.14
N TYR A 23 0.30 -8.73 6.42
CA TYR A 23 1.55 -8.80 7.18
C TYR A 23 2.02 -10.25 7.34
N HIS A 24 1.11 -11.14 7.73
CA HIS A 24 1.42 -12.56 7.88
C HIS A 24 1.76 -13.23 6.54
N GLN A 25 1.17 -12.77 5.45
CA GLN A 25 1.48 -13.25 4.09
C GLN A 25 2.76 -12.64 3.50
N GLY A 26 3.38 -11.66 4.18
CA GLY A 26 4.48 -10.88 3.62
C GLY A 26 4.11 -10.06 2.37
N GLN A 27 2.82 -9.91 2.07
CA GLN A 27 2.33 -9.23 0.87
C GLN A 27 2.42 -7.71 1.03
N ARG A 28 3.48 -7.12 0.48
CA ARG A 28 3.69 -5.67 0.44
C ARG A 28 3.26 -5.11 -0.90
N ASN A 29 1.96 -4.84 -1.02
CA ASN A 29 1.31 -4.49 -2.28
C ASN A 29 1.67 -3.09 -2.82
N TYR A 30 2.41 -2.27 -2.07
CA TYR A 30 2.70 -0.89 -2.43
C TYR A 30 4.21 -0.68 -2.50
N GLU A 31 4.78 -0.62 -3.70
CA GLU A 31 6.21 -0.39 -3.93
C GLU A 31 6.49 1.08 -4.29
N CYS A 32 7.59 1.60 -3.78
CA CYS A 32 8.05 2.94 -4.14
C CYS A 32 8.64 2.94 -5.56
N PRO A 33 8.21 3.85 -6.46
CA PRO A 33 8.78 3.95 -7.80
C PRO A 33 10.18 4.59 -7.83
N LYS A 34 10.67 5.12 -6.71
CA LYS A 34 11.98 5.79 -6.60
C LYS A 34 13.02 4.98 -5.84
N CYS A 35 12.61 3.94 -5.11
CA CYS A 35 13.50 3.03 -4.40
C CYS A 35 12.82 1.68 -4.16
N ASN A 36 13.58 0.65 -3.80
CA ASN A 36 13.05 -0.71 -3.62
C ASN A 36 12.25 -0.92 -2.30
N ASN A 37 11.77 0.15 -1.67
CA ASN A 37 10.96 0.06 -0.45
C ASN A 37 9.53 -0.37 -0.77
N LYS A 38 9.05 -1.36 -0.01
CA LYS A 38 7.70 -1.92 -0.14
C LYS A 38 6.91 -1.74 1.15
N PHE A 39 5.62 -1.44 1.02
CA PHE A 39 4.72 -1.10 2.11
C PHE A 39 3.45 -1.95 2.04
N TYR A 40 2.85 -2.22 3.20
CA TYR A 40 1.56 -2.91 3.32
C TYR A 40 0.35 -2.00 3.11
N GLN A 41 0.55 -0.67 3.16
CA GLN A 41 -0.52 0.32 3.09
C GLN A 41 -0.13 1.52 2.22
N MET A 42 -1.07 2.02 1.43
CA MET A 42 -0.88 3.19 0.58
C MET A 42 -0.52 4.45 1.36
N GLU A 43 -1.17 4.69 2.51
CA GLU A 43 -0.86 5.83 3.40
C GLU A 43 0.62 5.87 3.80
N HIS A 44 1.21 4.69 4.07
CA HIS A 44 2.62 4.58 4.43
C HIS A 44 3.53 4.88 3.25
N LEU A 45 3.20 4.38 2.06
CA LEU A 45 3.92 4.71 0.83
C LEU A 45 3.84 6.20 0.52
N LYS A 46 2.67 6.82 0.60
CA LYS A 46 2.50 8.27 0.35
C LYS A 46 3.36 9.10 1.30
N ARG A 47 3.29 8.81 2.61
CA ARG A 47 4.15 9.47 3.61
C ARG A 47 5.62 9.29 3.26
N HIS A 48 6.05 8.09 2.88
CA HIS A 48 7.42 7.84 2.44
C HIS A 48 7.79 8.66 1.20
N LEU A 49 6.94 8.72 0.19
CA LEU A 49 7.18 9.50 -1.03
C LEU A 49 7.31 10.99 -0.73
N THR A 50 6.48 11.53 0.18
CA THR A 50 6.54 12.93 0.58
C THR A 50 7.71 13.22 1.54
N SER A 51 8.07 12.33 2.46
CA SER A 51 9.13 12.61 3.44
C SER A 51 10.53 12.30 2.91
N ILE A 52 10.68 11.20 2.16
CA ILE A 52 11.99 10.73 1.68
C ILE A 52 12.28 11.27 0.28
N HIS A 53 11.28 11.24 -0.60
CA HIS A 53 11.45 11.68 -1.99
C HIS A 53 10.88 13.08 -2.26
N LYS A 54 10.30 13.75 -1.25
CA LYS A 54 9.70 15.10 -1.37
C LYS A 54 8.68 15.22 -2.50
N LEU A 55 8.00 14.12 -2.83
CA LEU A 55 6.97 14.09 -3.86
C LEU A 55 5.67 14.67 -3.30
N ASN A 56 5.11 15.63 -4.03
CA ASN A 56 3.79 16.18 -3.75
C ASN A 56 2.74 15.24 -4.36
N ILE A 57 2.12 14.41 -3.52
CA ILE A 57 1.06 13.49 -3.93
C ILE A 57 -0.27 14.06 -3.46
N PRO A 58 -1.14 14.54 -4.36
CA PRO A 58 -2.41 15.14 -3.96
C PRO A 58 -3.32 14.10 -3.29
N GLN A 59 -4.05 14.57 -2.27
CA GLN A 59 -4.97 13.77 -1.46
C GLN A 59 -6.25 13.48 -2.25
N ILE A 60 -6.24 12.44 -3.08
CA ILE A 60 -7.45 11.98 -3.76
C ILE A 60 -8.23 11.10 -2.79
N GLY A 61 -9.47 11.53 -2.49
CA GLY A 61 -10.37 10.93 -1.50
C GLY A 61 -10.76 9.48 -1.77
N ARG A 62 -11.40 8.87 -0.76
CA ARG A 62 -11.75 7.45 -0.63
C ARG A 62 -12.23 6.79 -1.94
N GLY A 63 -11.32 6.11 -2.62
CA GLY A 63 -11.61 5.29 -3.79
C GLY A 63 -10.31 4.66 -4.29
N ASN A 64 -10.14 3.36 -4.03
CA ASN A 64 -9.04 2.58 -4.58
C ASN A 64 -9.16 2.52 -6.11
N ARG A 65 -8.55 3.45 -6.85
CA ARG A 65 -8.40 3.34 -8.31
C ARG A 65 -7.20 4.09 -8.90
N LEU A 66 -6.11 4.28 -8.15
CA LEU A 66 -4.92 4.97 -8.70
C LEU A 66 -3.58 4.27 -8.52
N PHE A 67 -3.54 3.07 -7.93
CA PHE A 67 -2.30 2.29 -7.84
C PHE A 67 -2.54 0.79 -8.02
N SER A 68 -3.62 0.41 -8.70
CA SER A 68 -3.71 -0.90 -9.35
C SER A 68 -3.36 -0.65 -10.82
N SER A 69 -2.42 -1.43 -11.36
CA SER A 69 -1.97 -1.47 -12.78
C SER A 69 -1.30 -0.25 -13.45
N ASP A 70 -1.64 1.01 -13.16
CA ASP A 70 -1.32 2.09 -14.13
C ASP A 70 0.04 2.80 -14.00
N ILE A 71 0.77 2.64 -12.88
CA ILE A 71 2.13 3.22 -12.75
C ILE A 71 3.24 2.25 -13.21
N LEU A 72 2.92 0.97 -13.44
CA LEU A 72 3.88 -0.02 -13.93
C LEU A 72 3.79 -0.33 -15.44
N LYS A 73 2.96 0.40 -16.21
CA LYS A 73 2.87 0.20 -17.68
C LYS A 73 3.17 1.46 -18.50
N ARG A 74 4.30 2.11 -18.23
CA ARG A 74 4.99 2.97 -19.20
C ARG A 74 6.48 2.66 -19.35
N ILE A 75 6.80 1.37 -19.28
CA ILE A 75 7.96 0.81 -19.98
C ILE A 75 7.43 -0.41 -20.75
N SER A 76 6.59 -0.13 -21.73
CA SER A 76 6.40 -1.02 -22.88
C SER A 76 7.13 -0.33 -24.03
N LEU A 77 8.09 -1.06 -24.58
CA LEU A 77 9.01 -0.69 -25.63
C LEU A 77 8.31 -0.06 -26.85
N GLY A 78 8.99 0.92 -27.47
CA GLY A 78 9.10 1.06 -28.93
C GLY A 78 7.84 1.39 -29.73
N ALA A 79 7.75 2.66 -30.12
CA ALA A 79 7.57 3.06 -31.52
C ALA A 79 8.35 4.36 -31.73
#